data_AF-A0A2H5A497-F1
#
_entry.id   AF-A0A2H5A497-F1
#
_cell.length_a   1.000
_cell.length_b   1.000
_cell.length_c   1.000
_cell.angle_alpha   90.00
_cell.angle_beta   90.00
_cell.angle_gamma   90.00
#
_symmetry.space_group_name_H-M   'P 1'
#
loop_
_entity.id
_entity.type
_entity.pdbx_description
1 polymer ?
#
loop_
_entity_poly.entity_id
_entity_poly.type
_entity_poly.pdbx_seq_one_letter_code
_entity_poly.pdbx_strand_id
1 'polypeptide(L)'
;MSNRARNDSGKYTDKLTEQDVLKAFDYETTPEEPMLTATEITDALAEHFDIEVSSQTVRRRLGEMEDAGIVASKKFGASAVGWTALVGPRLADDVAAEADRRLEEEEFVSLDEV
;
A
#
# COMPACT_ATOMS: atom_id res chain seq x y z
N MET A 1 -12.14 -11.42 -24.53
CA MET A 1 -11.69 -10.05 -24.19
C MET A 1 -11.40 -10.06 -22.70
N SER A 2 -10.13 -10.18 -22.32
CA SER A 2 -9.69 -10.10 -20.92
C SER A 2 -8.51 -9.14 -20.92
N ASN A 3 -8.83 -7.86 -20.74
CA ASN A 3 -7.82 -6.83 -20.52
C ASN A 3 -7.54 -6.86 -19.01
N ARG A 4 -6.37 -7.37 -18.63
CA ARG A 4 -5.85 -7.35 -17.26
C ARG A 4 -4.47 -6.75 -17.29
N ALA A 5 -4.21 -5.75 -16.45
CA ALA A 5 -2.90 -5.11 -16.31
C ALA A 5 -1.79 -6.15 -16.11
N ARG A 6 -0.69 -5.94 -16.82
CA ARG A 6 0.56 -6.69 -16.70
C ARG A 6 1.50 -5.91 -15.79
N ASN A 7 2.19 -6.57 -14.89
CA ASN A 7 3.38 -6.00 -14.26
C ASN A 7 4.62 -6.26 -15.15
N ASP A 8 5.66 -5.45 -14.98
CA ASP A 8 6.90 -5.47 -15.79
C ASP A 8 7.75 -6.75 -15.67
N SER A 9 7.34 -7.73 -14.85
CA SER A 9 8.08 -8.97 -14.61
C SER A 9 7.51 -10.21 -15.30
N GLY A 10 6.40 -10.08 -16.04
CA GLY A 10 5.83 -11.18 -16.85
C GLY A 10 5.35 -12.39 -16.04
N LYS A 11 5.23 -12.29 -14.72
CA LYS A 11 4.73 -13.36 -13.85
C LYS A 11 3.27 -13.11 -13.47
N TYR A 12 2.42 -14.09 -13.79
CA TYR A 12 1.06 -14.16 -13.24
C TYR A 12 1.13 -14.22 -11.71
N THR A 13 0.55 -13.24 -11.03
CA THR A 13 0.25 -13.36 -9.61
C THR A 13 -1.24 -13.13 -9.40
N ASP A 14 -2.02 -14.21 -9.36
CA ASP A 14 -3.42 -14.24 -8.89
C ASP A 14 -3.55 -13.88 -7.39
N LYS A 15 -2.55 -13.23 -6.79
CA LYS A 15 -2.50 -12.94 -5.36
C LYS A 15 -2.17 -11.47 -5.16
N LEU A 16 -3.14 -10.77 -4.57
CA LEU A 16 -2.95 -9.47 -3.93
C LEU A 16 -1.67 -9.50 -3.07
N THR A 17 -0.70 -8.65 -3.40
CA THR A 17 0.58 -8.62 -2.69
C THR A 17 0.51 -7.69 -1.47
N GLU A 18 1.52 -7.75 -0.60
CA GLU A 18 1.68 -6.75 0.47
C GLU A 18 1.83 -5.34 -0.11
N GLN A 19 2.60 -5.22 -1.20
CA GLN A 19 2.91 -3.93 -1.81
C GLN A 19 1.68 -3.27 -2.41
N ASP A 20 0.76 -4.04 -3.01
CA ASP A 20 -0.49 -3.49 -3.54
C ASP A 20 -1.33 -2.86 -2.42
N VAL A 21 -1.42 -3.54 -1.27
CA VAL A 21 -2.15 -3.02 -0.10
C VAL A 21 -1.45 -1.79 0.49
N LEU A 22 -0.12 -1.80 0.59
CA LEU A 22 0.64 -0.66 1.11
C LEU A 22 0.54 0.57 0.20
N LYS A 23 0.48 0.39 -1.12
CA LYS A 23 0.23 1.48 -2.07
C LYS A 23 -1.17 2.08 -1.91
N ALA A 24 -2.18 1.26 -1.64
CA ALA A 24 -3.53 1.76 -1.35
C ALA A 24 -3.54 2.65 -0.09
N PHE A 25 -2.82 2.25 0.98
CA PHE A 25 -2.65 3.10 2.15
C PHE A 25 -1.92 4.41 1.83
N ASP A 26 -0.79 4.33 1.11
CA ASP A 26 0.01 5.50 0.74
C ASP A 26 -0.76 6.51 -0.11
N TYR A 27 -1.67 6.03 -0.97
CA TYR A 27 -2.47 6.89 -1.85
C TYR A 27 -3.67 7.53 -1.15
N GLU A 28 -4.39 6.79 -0.29
CA GLU A 28 -5.66 7.25 0.29
C GLU A 28 -5.52 7.91 1.66
N THR A 29 -4.47 7.61 2.42
CA THR A 29 -4.37 8.07 3.81
C THR A 29 -3.68 9.42 3.93
N THR A 30 -4.06 10.15 4.97
CA THR A 30 -3.38 11.38 5.38
C THR A 30 -2.95 11.27 6.85
N PRO A 31 -2.09 12.17 7.35
CA PRO A 31 -1.75 12.19 8.78
C PRO A 31 -2.97 12.34 9.72
N GLU A 32 -4.04 12.98 9.24
CA GLU A 32 -5.27 13.21 10.01
C GLU A 32 -6.23 12.02 9.93
N GLU A 33 -6.21 11.28 8.80
CA GLU A 33 -7.06 10.11 8.53
C GLU A 33 -6.18 8.90 8.14
N PRO A 34 -5.42 8.30 9.08
CA PRO A 34 -4.42 7.28 8.78
C PRO A 34 -5.00 5.85 8.71
N MET A 35 -6.32 5.71 8.49
CA MET A 35 -7.01 4.44 8.62
C MET A 35 -7.97 4.19 7.46
N LEU A 36 -7.94 2.97 6.93
CA LEU A 36 -8.87 2.52 5.89
C LEU A 36 -9.61 1.26 6.33
N THR A 37 -10.84 1.10 5.88
CA THR A 37 -11.58 -0.15 5.94
C THR A 37 -11.17 -1.08 4.80
N ALA A 38 -11.46 -2.37 4.93
CA ALA A 38 -11.18 -3.33 3.85
C ALA A 38 -11.96 -3.03 2.55
N THR A 39 -13.07 -2.29 2.64
CA THR A 39 -13.83 -1.85 1.45
C THR A 39 -13.11 -0.70 0.77
N GLU A 40 -12.72 0.34 1.51
CA GLU A 40 -11.95 1.47 0.95
C GLU A 40 -10.65 1.00 0.30
N ILE A 41 -9.95 0.04 0.91
CA ILE A 41 -8.75 -0.57 0.30
C ILE A 41 -9.11 -1.31 -1.01
N THR A 42 -10.27 -1.98 -1.07
CA THR A 42 -10.71 -2.66 -2.30
C THR A 42 -10.98 -1.65 -3.40
N ASP A 43 -11.67 -0.56 -3.06
CA ASP A 43 -12.04 0.49 -4.01
C ASP A 43 -10.78 1.21 -4.53
N ALA A 44 -9.83 1.56 -3.66
CA ALA A 44 -8.55 2.16 -4.05
C ALA A 44 -7.70 1.25 -4.96
N LEU A 45 -7.70 -0.06 -4.71
CA LEU A 45 -7.02 -1.05 -5.56
C LEU A 45 -7.60 -1.09 -6.98
N ALA A 46 -8.93 -0.99 -7.11
CA ALA A 46 -9.60 -0.93 -8.39
C ALA A 46 -9.36 0.42 -9.10
N GLU A 47 -9.54 1.53 -8.38
CA GLU A 47 -9.51 2.88 -8.94
C GLU A 47 -8.09 3.30 -9.37
N HIS A 48 -7.07 3.02 -8.56
CA HIS A 48 -5.73 3.55 -8.78
C HIS A 48 -4.74 2.55 -9.37
N PHE A 49 -5.01 1.25 -9.26
CA PHE A 49 -4.03 0.21 -9.59
C PHE A 49 -4.55 -0.87 -10.57
N ASP A 50 -5.79 -0.80 -11.05
CA ASP A 50 -6.42 -1.81 -11.94
C ASP A 50 -6.40 -3.23 -11.32
N ILE A 51 -6.53 -3.32 -9.99
CA ILE A 51 -6.53 -4.57 -9.23
C ILE A 51 -7.93 -4.89 -8.71
N GLU A 52 -8.66 -5.68 -9.48
CA GLU A 52 -10.00 -6.17 -9.11
C GLU A 52 -9.92 -7.38 -8.16
N VAL A 53 -10.25 -7.17 -6.88
CA VAL A 53 -10.28 -8.23 -5.85
C VAL A 53 -11.50 -8.10 -4.95
N SER A 54 -11.89 -9.20 -4.30
CA SER A 54 -12.97 -9.15 -3.31
C SER A 54 -12.48 -8.53 -1.99
N SER A 55 -13.36 -7.83 -1.27
CA SER A 55 -13.04 -7.34 0.08
C SER A 55 -12.75 -8.48 1.08
N GLN A 56 -13.19 -9.72 0.82
CA GLN A 56 -12.79 -10.89 1.60
C GLN A 56 -11.33 -11.26 1.36
N THR A 57 -10.85 -11.17 0.12
CA THR A 57 -9.44 -11.35 -0.24
C THR A 57 -8.57 -10.32 0.48
N VAL A 58 -8.99 -9.06 0.47
CA VAL A 58 -8.31 -7.97 1.19
C VAL A 58 -8.25 -8.25 2.69
N ARG A 59 -9.38 -8.61 3.33
CA ARG A 59 -9.40 -8.95 4.77
C ARG A 59 -8.47 -10.11 5.11
N ARG A 60 -8.43 -11.16 4.29
CA ARG A 60 -7.50 -12.28 4.50
C ARG A 60 -6.06 -11.80 4.46
N ARG A 61 -5.72 -10.96 3.46
CA ARG A 61 -4.38 -10.41 3.31
C ARG A 61 -3.99 -9.49 4.46
N LEU A 62 -4.91 -8.65 4.93
CA LEU A 62 -4.69 -7.78 6.08
C LEU A 62 -4.44 -8.56 7.37
N GLY A 63 -5.13 -9.69 7.59
CA GLY A 63 -4.84 -10.59 8.69
C GLY A 63 -3.42 -11.18 8.61
N GLU A 64 -3.02 -11.68 7.42
CA GLU A 64 -1.65 -12.17 7.18
C GLU A 64 -0.60 -11.07 7.44
N MET A 65 -0.89 -9.82 7.06
CA MET A 65 0.00 -8.67 7.25
C MET A 65 0.06 -8.18 8.71
N GLU A 66 -1.05 -8.29 9.45
CA GLU A 66 -1.10 -7.96 10.89
C GLU A 66 -0.30 -8.97 11.71
N ASP A 67 -0.43 -10.26 11.41
CA ASP A 67 0.40 -11.31 12.02
C ASP A 67 1.90 -11.08 11.75
N ALA A 68 2.26 -10.45 10.62
CA ALA A 68 3.62 -10.08 10.26
C ALA A 68 4.06 -8.70 10.80
N GLY A 69 3.19 -7.96 11.50
CA GLY A 69 3.49 -6.63 12.05
C GLY A 69 3.63 -5.51 11.01
N ILE A 70 3.01 -5.67 9.83
CA ILE A 70 3.07 -4.71 8.71
C ILE A 70 1.89 -3.72 8.77
N VAL A 71 0.75 -4.17 9.27
CA VAL A 71 -0.44 -3.35 9.50
C VAL A 71 -0.97 -3.59 10.91
N ALA A 72 -1.80 -2.68 11.40
CA ALA A 72 -2.55 -2.85 12.64
C ALA A 72 -4.04 -2.63 12.40
N SER A 73 -4.89 -3.42 13.05
CA SER A 73 -6.33 -3.21 13.06
C SER A 73 -6.82 -2.46 14.30
N LYS A 74 -7.89 -1.70 14.13
CA LYS A 74 -8.65 -1.08 15.23
C LYS A 74 -10.14 -1.28 14.99
N LYS A 75 -10.83 -1.77 16.02
CA LYS A 75 -12.29 -1.89 16.01
C LYS A 75 -12.94 -0.56 16.40
N PHE A 76 -13.95 -0.17 15.64
CA PHE A 76 -14.79 1.00 15.86
C PHE A 76 -16.25 0.59 16.02
N GLY A 77 -16.90 1.08 17.07
CA GLY A 77 -18.36 1.03 17.25
C GLY A 77 -19.00 -0.30 16.84
N ALA A 78 -20.01 -0.24 15.96
CA ALA A 78 -20.83 -1.35 15.49
C ALA A 78 -20.10 -2.37 14.58
N SER A 79 -18.91 -2.82 14.99
CA SER A 79 -18.08 -3.84 14.34
C SER A 79 -17.31 -3.39 13.09
N ALA A 80 -17.17 -2.08 12.86
CA ALA A 80 -16.27 -1.60 11.81
C ALA A 80 -14.81 -1.86 12.22
N VAL A 81 -13.98 -2.27 11.27
CA VAL A 81 -12.54 -2.46 11.48
C VAL A 81 -11.81 -1.56 10.50
N GLY A 82 -11.07 -0.59 11.04
CA GLY A 82 -10.11 0.19 10.27
C GLY A 82 -8.71 -0.39 10.45
N TRP A 83 -7.89 -0.17 9.45
CA TRP A 83 -6.55 -0.70 9.33
C TRP A 83 -5.59 0.45 9.07
N THR A 84 -4.38 0.37 9.63
CA THR A 84 -3.32 1.34 9.42
C THR A 84 -2.06 0.61 8.97
N ALA A 85 -1.37 1.14 7.95
CA ALA A 85 -0.05 0.69 7.59
C ALA A 85 0.99 1.14 8.63
N LEU A 86 1.86 0.23 9.05
CA LEU A 86 2.97 0.53 9.96
C LEU A 86 4.29 0.79 9.22
N VAL A 87 4.31 0.50 7.92
CA VAL A 87 5.45 0.69 7.01
C VAL A 87 4.94 1.28 5.70
N GLY A 88 5.79 2.05 5.03
CA GLY A 88 5.49 2.55 3.68
C GLY A 88 5.67 1.48 2.59
N PRO A 89 5.15 1.71 1.37
CA PRO A 89 5.45 0.89 0.21
C PRO A 89 6.94 0.97 -0.14
N ARG A 90 7.45 -0.07 -0.78
CA ARG A 90 8.82 -0.07 -1.31
C ARG A 90 8.87 0.74 -2.59
N LEU A 91 9.93 1.54 -2.73
CA LEU A 91 10.25 2.22 -3.97
C LEU A 91 10.59 1.20 -5.07
N ALA A 92 10.40 1.60 -6.32
CA ALA A 92 10.94 0.87 -7.45
C ALA A 92 12.47 0.83 -7.38
N ASP A 93 13.10 -0.24 -7.84
CA ASP A 93 14.55 -0.47 -7.64
C ASP A 93 15.41 0.65 -8.23
N ASP A 94 15.02 1.20 -9.38
CA ASP A 94 15.68 2.35 -10.02
C ASP A 94 15.50 3.65 -9.23
N VAL A 95 14.31 3.88 -8.69
CA VAL A 95 14.01 5.04 -7.83
C VAL A 95 14.75 4.93 -6.50
N ALA A 96 14.82 3.74 -5.91
CA ALA A 96 15.58 3.47 -4.70
C ALA A 96 17.07 3.74 -4.94
N ALA A 97 17.64 3.22 -6.04
CA ALA A 97 19.05 3.44 -6.39
C ALA A 97 19.37 4.91 -6.68
N GLU A 98 18.45 5.66 -7.28
CA GLU A 98 18.59 7.10 -7.47
C GLU A 98 18.53 7.86 -6.15
N ALA A 99 17.60 7.50 -5.25
CA ALA A 99 17.48 8.12 -3.93
C ALA A 99 18.75 7.89 -3.09
N ASP A 100 19.29 6.66 -3.10
CA ASP A 100 20.53 6.32 -2.43
C ASP A 100 21.72 7.13 -2.97
N ARG A 101 21.83 7.28 -4.30
CA ARG A 101 22.89 8.11 -4.91
C ARG A 101 22.80 9.56 -4.49
N ARG A 102 21.60 10.16 -4.50
CA ARG A 102 21.42 11.56 -4.06
C ARG A 102 21.77 11.74 -2.59
N LEU A 103 21.53 10.72 -1.75
CA LEU A 103 21.85 10.76 -0.32
C LEU A 103 23.36 10.77 -0.11
N GLU A 104 24.10 9.98 -0.91
CA GLU A 104 25.57 9.99 -0.92
C GLU A 104 26.14 11.32 -1.43
N GLU A 105 25.44 11.99 -2.34
CA GLU A 105 25.85 13.29 -2.92
C GLU A 105 25.40 14.51 -2.09
N GLU A 106 24.74 14.30 -0.94
CA GLU A 106 24.17 15.35 -0.07
C GLU A 106 23.26 16.35 -0.82
N GLU A 107 22.58 15.87 -1.88
CA GLU A 107 21.69 16.70 -2.71
C GLU A 107 20.30 16.88 -2.06
N PHE A 108 20.27 17.31 -0.79
CA PHE A 108 19.05 17.58 -0.03
C PHE A 108 19.17 18.87 0.77
N VAL A 109 18.06 19.58 0.93
CA VAL A 109 17.94 20.75 1.81
C VAL A 109 17.16 20.33 3.05
N SER A 110 17.56 20.80 4.23
CA SER A 110 16.83 20.47 5.45
C SER A 110 15.44 21.09 5.43
N LEU A 111 14.46 20.43 6.05
CA LEU A 111 13.09 20.94 6.10
C LEU A 111 13.02 22.31 6.80
N ASP A 112 13.93 22.58 7.73
CA ASP A 112 14.03 23.87 8.43
C ASP A 112 14.57 25.02 7.53
N GLU A 113 15.14 24.69 6.36
CA GLU A 113 15.69 25.63 5.38
C GLU A 113 14.75 25.90 4.18
N VAL A 114 13.57 25.26 4.13
CA VAL A 114 12.53 25.41 3.08
C VAL A 114 11.40 26.32 3.57
#